data_AF-A0A9E3K8X7-F1
#
_entry.id   AF-A0A9E3K8X7-F1
#
_cell.length_a   1.000
_cell.length_b   1.000
_cell.length_c   1.000
_cell.angle_alpha   90.00
_cell.angle_beta   90.00
_cell.angle_gamma   90.00
#
_symmetry.space_group_name_H-M   'P 1'
#
loop_
_entity.id
_entity.type
_entity.pdbx_description
1 polymer ?
#
loop_
_entity_poly.entity_id
_entity_poly.type
_entity_poly.pdbx_seq_one_letter_code
_entity_poly.pdbx_strand_id
1 'polypeptide(L)' 'IFITAFPERLLTGERPEPTFLITKPFQRSTVKAAISQALFFDESTVPA' A
#
# COMPACT_ATOMS: atom_id res chain seq x y z
N ILE A 1 -2.04 -2.11 -3.60
CA ILE A 1 -1.99 -2.33 -2.14
C ILE A 1 -1.66 -3.79 -1.89
N PHE A 2 -0.63 -4.08 -1.08
CA PHE A 2 -0.21 -5.43 -0.71
C PHE A 2 -0.42 -5.69 0.78
N ILE A 3 -0.78 -6.93 1.16
CA ILE A 3 -0.97 -7.34 2.55
C ILE A 3 0.00 -8.49 2.89
N THR A 4 0.84 -8.33 3.92
CA THR A 4 1.87 -9.34 4.30
C THR A 4 2.09 -9.42 5.81
N ALA A 5 2.63 -10.55 6.32
CA ALA A 5 3.16 -10.62 7.70
C ALA A 5 4.63 -10.19 7.81
N PHE A 6 5.31 -10.07 6.67
CA PHE A 6 6.76 -9.93 6.62
C PHE A 6 7.10 -8.68 5.79
N PRO A 7 6.86 -7.47 6.35
CA PRO A 7 7.09 -6.21 5.64
C PRO A 7 8.57 -6.03 5.29
N GLU A 8 9.49 -6.46 6.14
CA GLU A 8 10.94 -6.42 5.91
C GLU A 8 11.41 -7.09 4.60
N ARG A 9 10.64 -8.05 4.06
CA ARG A 9 10.98 -8.70 2.78
C ARG A 9 10.62 -7.87 1.54
N LEU A 10 9.86 -6.80 1.73
CA LEU A 10 9.32 -5.91 0.70
C LEU A 10 9.75 -4.45 0.94
N LEU A 11 10.74 -4.23 1.82
CA LEU A 11 11.36 -2.93 2.16
C LEU A 11 12.89 -3.00 2.08
N THR A 12 13.38 -3.79 1.12
CA THR A 12 14.78 -4.02 0.79
C THR A 12 15.41 -2.90 -0.03
N GLY A 13 14.63 -2.07 -0.74
CA GLY A 13 15.11 -0.99 -1.60
C GLY A 13 15.85 -1.41 -2.88
N GLU A 14 16.14 -2.70 -3.08
CA GLU A 14 16.90 -3.22 -4.22
C GLU A 14 16.04 -3.58 -5.44
N ARG A 15 14.71 -3.58 -5.28
CA ARG A 15 13.75 -4.05 -6.29
C ARG A 15 12.53 -3.12 -6.31
N PRO A 16 11.72 -3.14 -7.38
CA PRO A 16 10.45 -2.42 -7.38
C PRO A 16 9.57 -2.89 -6.21
N GLU A 17 9.28 -1.98 -5.30
CA GLU A 17 8.54 -2.24 -4.08
C GLU A 17 7.12 -1.67 -4.13
N PRO A 18 6.16 -2.31 -3.46
CA PRO A 18 4.78 -1.85 -3.45
C PRO A 18 4.65 -0.53 -2.69
N THR A 19 4.07 0.48 -3.34
CA THR A 19 3.82 1.83 -2.77
C THR A 19 2.90 1.80 -1.53
N PHE A 20 1.99 0.83 -1.45
CA PHE A 20 1.08 0.66 -0.31
C PHE A 20 1.17 -0.76 0.24
N LEU A 21 1.61 -0.89 1.49
CA LEU A 21 1.79 -2.15 2.19
C LEU A 21 1.05 -2.13 3.54
N ILE A 22 0.30 -3.20 3.83
CA ILE A 22 -0.45 -3.38 5.07
C ILE A 22 0.05 -4.65 5.77
N THR A 23 0.49 -4.52 7.01
CA THR A 23 0.99 -5.65 7.81
C THR A 23 -0.14 -6.39 8.50
N LYS A 24 -0.10 -7.73 8.50
CA LYS A 24 -1.01 -8.55 9.32
C LYS A 24 -0.43 -8.78 10.73
N PRO A 25 -1.29 -8.85 11.77
CA PRO A 25 -2.73 -8.62 11.75
C PRO A 25 -3.06 -7.13 11.60
N PHE A 26 -4.07 -6.81 10.78
CA PHE A 26 -4.48 -5.42 10.50
C PHE A 26 -5.85 -5.12 11.10
N GLN A 27 -6.09 -3.83 11.35
CA GLN A 27 -7.41 -3.31 11.66
C GLN A 27 -8.16 -2.95 10.38
N ARG A 28 -9.48 -3.16 10.36
CA ARG A 28 -10.33 -2.84 9.20
C ARG A 28 -10.26 -1.37 8.81
N SER A 29 -10.09 -0.47 9.79
CA SER A 29 -9.90 0.97 9.59
C SER A 29 -8.65 1.28 8.77
N THR A 30 -7.53 0.61 9.05
CA THR A 30 -6.26 0.78 8.32
C THR A 30 -6.40 0.38 6.86
N VAL A 31 -7.10 -0.72 6.58
CA VAL A 31 -7.37 -1.16 5.19
C VAL A 31 -8.22 -0.13 4.45
N LYS A 32 -9.28 0.39 5.09
CA LYS A 32 -10.14 1.41 4.50
C LYS A 32 -9.36 2.69 4.17
N ALA A 33 -8.50 3.15 5.08
CA ALA A 33 -7.67 4.33 4.88
C ALA A 33 -6.69 4.15 3.72
N ALA A 34 -6.00 3.00 3.64
CA ALA A 34 -5.06 2.70 2.56
C ALA A 34 -5.72 2.65 1.19
N ILE A 35 -6.94 2.07 1.10
CA ILE A 35 -7.74 2.08 -0.14
C ILE A 35 -8.13 3.51 -0.52
N SER A 36 -8.59 4.31 0.44
CA SER A 36 -8.95 5.71 0.20
C SER A 36 -7.77 6.53 -0.30
N GLN A 37 -6.57 6.32 0.26
CA GLN A 37 -5.36 7.00 -0.19
C GLN A 37 -4.96 6.54 -1.60
N ALA A 38 -4.97 5.24 -1.87
CA ALA A 38 -4.63 4.72 -3.19
C ALA A 38 -5.52 5.28 -4.29
N LEU A 39 -6.84 5.35 -4.06
CA LEU A 39 -7.80 5.93 -5.02
C LEU A 39 -7.57 7.43 -5.25
N PHE A 40 -7.26 8.18 -4.18
CA PHE A 40 -6.98 9.62 -4.30
C PHE A 40 -5.71 9.91 -5.12
N PHE A 41 -4.66 9.09 -4.93
CA PHE A 41 -3.42 9.21 -5.70
C PHE A 41 -3.55 8.71 -7.15
N ASP A 42 -4.46 7.76 -7.41
CA ASP A 42 -4.77 7.30 -8.77
C ASP A 42 -5.43 8.43 -9.59
N GLU A 43 -6.47 9.09 -9.05
CA GLU A 43 -7.14 10.21 -9.72
C GLU A 43 -6.21 11.40 -10.03
N SER A 44 -5.14 11.58 -9.25
CA SER A 44 -4.16 12.66 -9.48
C SER A 44 -3.01 12.27 -10.43
N THR A 45 -2.94 11.01 -10.86
CA THR A 45 -1.90 10.51 -11.77
C THR A 45 -2.42 10.15 -13.17
N VAL A 46 -3.73 10.18 -13.41
CA VAL A 46 -4.30 10.07 -14.76
C VAL A 46 -4.27 11.46 -15.43
N PRO A 47 -3.47 11.68 -16.49
CA PRO A 47 -3.55 12.91 -17.25
C PRO A 47 -4.90 12.97 -17.99
N ALA A 48 -5.54 14.15 -17.97
CA ALA A 48 -6.80 14.42 -18.66
C ALA A 48 -6.69 14.25 -20.19
#